data_AF-A0A9X0ETW9-F1
#
_entry.id   AF-A0A9X0ETW9-F1
#
_cell.length_a   1.000
_cell.length_b   1.000
_cell.length_c   1.000
_cell.angle_alpha   90.00
_cell.angle_beta   90.00
_cell.angle_gamma   90.00
#
_symmetry.space_group_name_H-M   'P 1'
#
loop_
_entity.id
_entity.type
_entity.pdbx_description
1 polymer ?
#
loop_
_entity_poly.entity_id
_entity_poly.type
_entity_poly.pdbx_seq_one_letter_code
_entity_poly.pdbx_strand_id
1 'polypeptide(L)' 'MVFGDALRKDILKAIFNVNVKTSSLDVEVITELVLSGKAHEIVKQKKFLAESANEIYSGYFSSNKPVGHPFSFYR' A
#
# COMPACT_ATOMS: atom_id res chain seq x y z
N MET A 1 5.50 -7.43 5.24
CA MET A 1 6.47 -6.31 5.22
C MET A 1 7.86 -6.91 5.26
N VAL A 2 8.74 -6.49 4.35
CA VAL A 2 10.16 -6.87 4.39
C VAL A 2 10.91 -5.67 4.95
N PHE A 3 11.48 -5.83 6.14
CA PHE A 3 12.37 -4.85 6.78
C PHE A 3 13.53 -5.62 7.42
N GLY A 4 14.70 -4.98 7.53
CA GLY A 4 15.87 -5.59 8.14
C GLY A 4 15.66 -5.87 9.63
N ASP A 5 16.32 -6.92 10.15
CA ASP A 5 16.17 -7.36 11.55
C ASP A 5 16.48 -6.26 12.56
N ALA A 6 17.40 -5.35 12.22
CA ALA A 6 17.73 -4.18 13.05
C ALA A 6 16.51 -3.28 13.34
N LEU A 7 15.56 -3.17 12.39
CA LEU A 7 14.37 -2.31 12.52
C LEU A 7 13.14 -3.08 13.00
N ARG A 8 13.23 -4.41 13.10
CA ARG A 8 12.08 -5.28 13.39
C ARG A 8 11.37 -4.91 14.68
N LYS A 9 12.14 -4.68 15.74
CA LYS A 9 11.60 -4.37 17.06
C LYS A 9 10.85 -3.03 17.06
N ASP A 10 11.43 -2.02 16.44
CA ASP A 10 10.88 -0.66 16.43
C ASP A 10 9.63 -0.59 15.55
N ILE A 11 9.65 -1.25 14.39
CA ILE A 11 8.49 -1.34 13.50
C ILE A 11 7.33 -2.06 14.19
N LEU A 12 7.57 -3.21 14.84
CA LEU A 12 6.52 -3.95 15.54
C LEU A 12 5.93 -3.16 16.71
N LYS A 13 6.78 -2.46 17.48
CA LYS A 13 6.33 -1.59 18.57
C LYS A 13 5.50 -0.41 18.06
N ALA A 14 5.91 0.20 16.95
CA ALA A 14 5.15 1.27 16.30
C ALA A 14 3.78 0.79 15.82
N ILE A 15 3.72 -0.36 15.13
CA ILE A 15 2.46 -0.96 14.67
C ILE A 15 1.53 -1.22 15.86
N PHE A 16 2.04 -1.82 16.95
CA PHE A 16 1.25 -2.06 18.15
C PHE A 16 0.67 -0.76 18.74
N ASN A 17 1.50 0.27 18.88
CA ASN A 17 1.08 1.55 19.45
C ASN A 17 0.04 2.29 18.57
N VAL A 18 0.09 2.12 17.26
CA VAL A 18 -0.92 2.64 16.34
C VAL A 18 -2.24 1.87 16.50
N ASN A 19 -2.15 0.54 16.56
CA ASN A 19 -3.33 -0.33 16.64
C ASN A 19 -4.05 -0.22 17.99
N VAL A 20 -3.34 -0.07 19.11
CA VAL A 20 -3.95 0.13 20.45
C VAL A 20 -4.70 1.46 20.56
N LYS A 21 -4.36 2.44 19.72
CA LYS A 21 -5.04 3.75 19.65
C LYS A 21 -6.12 3.81 18.57
N THR A 22 -6.36 2.73 17.84
CA THR A 22 -7.35 2.70 16.78
C THR A 22 -8.75 2.67 17.39
N SER A 23 -9.61 3.59 16.98
CA SER A 23 -10.99 3.65 17.47
C SER A 23 -11.75 2.38 17.09
N SER A 24 -12.59 1.86 17.98
CA SER A 24 -13.48 0.73 17.66
C SER A 24 -14.37 1.04 16.46
N LEU A 25 -14.75 2.30 16.27
CA LEU A 25 -15.50 2.75 15.10
C LEU A 25 -14.67 2.61 13.81
N ASP A 26 -13.39 2.99 13.83
CA ASP A 26 -12.53 2.86 12.66
C ASP A 26 -12.36 1.38 12.27
N VAL A 27 -12.25 0.50 13.27
CA VAL A 27 -12.21 -0.95 13.06
C VAL A 27 -13.50 -1.46 12.41
N GLU A 28 -14.65 -1.02 12.89
CA GLU A 28 -15.95 -1.42 12.34
C GLU A 28 -16.13 -0.93 10.90
N VAL A 29 -15.80 0.34 10.63
CA VAL A 29 -15.85 0.92 9.27
C VAL A 29 -14.94 0.14 8.32
N ILE A 30 -13.69 -0.14 8.72
CA ILE A 30 -12.75 -0.91 7.87
C ILE A 30 -13.26 -2.34 7.67
N THR A 31 -13.80 -2.96 8.71
CA THR A 31 -14.35 -4.33 8.63
C THR A 31 -15.49 -4.40 7.63
N GLU A 32 -16.45 -3.47 7.69
CA GLU A 32 -17.55 -3.42 6.74
C GLU A 32 -17.08 -3.13 5.31
N LEU A 33 -16.08 -2.27 5.12
CA LEU A 33 -15.48 -2.06 3.80
C LEU A 33 -14.87 -3.34 3.23
N VAL A 34 -14.26 -4.18 4.06
CA VAL A 34 -13.71 -5.47 3.65
C VAL A 34 -14.84 -6.46 3.32
N LEU A 35 -15.82 -6.62 4.22
CA LEU A 35 -16.91 -7.58 4.07
C LEU A 35 -17.83 -7.24 2.90
N SER A 36 -18.13 -5.97 2.68
CA SER A 36 -18.93 -5.50 1.54
C SER A 36 -18.20 -5.57 0.19
N GLY A 37 -16.89 -5.84 0.18
CA GLY A 37 -16.05 -5.84 -1.02
C GLY A 37 -15.64 -4.44 -1.51
N LYS A 38 -16.10 -3.36 -0.88
CA LYS A 38 -15.73 -1.98 -1.24
C LYS A 38 -14.24 -1.69 -1.08
N ALA A 39 -13.58 -2.31 -0.12
CA ALA A 39 -12.12 -2.27 0.00
C ALA A 39 -11.43 -2.79 -1.27
N HIS A 40 -11.99 -3.81 -1.92
CA HIS A 40 -11.43 -4.38 -3.15
C HIS A 40 -11.62 -3.44 -4.34
N GLU A 41 -12.77 -2.76 -4.43
CA GLU A 41 -13.02 -1.72 -5.43
C GLU A 41 -12.01 -0.57 -5.30
N ILE A 42 -11.77 -0.09 -4.06
CA ILE A 42 -10.78 0.95 -3.77
C ILE A 42 -9.38 0.50 -4.21
N VAL A 43 -8.98 -0.73 -3.88
CA VAL A 43 -7.68 -1.28 -4.29
C VAL A 43 -7.57 -1.37 -5.81
N LYS A 44 -8.62 -1.81 -6.51
CA LYS A 44 -8.66 -1.86 -7.97
C LYS A 44 -8.45 -0.47 -8.58
N GLN A 45 -9.13 0.54 -8.07
CA GLN A 45 -8.98 1.91 -8.53
C GLN A 45 -7.56 2.45 -8.27
N LYS A 46 -6.98 2.17 -7.11
CA LYS A 46 -5.59 2.57 -6.80
C LYS A 46 -4.58 1.93 -7.75
N LYS A 47 -4.78 0.66 -8.13
CA LYS A 47 -3.93 -0.01 -9.13
C LYS A 47 -4.04 0.65 -10.50
N PHE A 48 -5.26 0.91 -10.96
CA PHE A 48 -5.50 1.60 -12.23
C PHE A 48 -4.81 2.97 -12.28
N LEU A 49 -4.89 3.75 -11.19
CA LEU A 49 -4.22 5.05 -11.09
C LEU A 49 -2.68 4.91 -11.10
N ALA A 50 -2.14 3.90 -10.42
CA ALA A 50 -0.70 3.64 -10.45
C ALA A 50 -0.21 3.25 -11.86
N GLU A 51 -0.96 2.41 -12.57
CA GLU A 51 -0.69 2.06 -13.97
C GLU A 51 -0.72 3.30 -14.87
N SER A 52 -1.74 4.15 -14.75
CA SER A 52 -1.86 5.40 -15.49
C SER A 52 -0.67 6.34 -15.22
N ALA A 53 -0.22 6.45 -13.97
CA ALA A 53 0.94 7.26 -13.61
C ALA A 53 2.24 6.70 -14.22
N ASN A 54 2.40 5.37 -14.23
CA ASN A 54 3.56 4.73 -14.86
C ASN A 54 3.58 4.96 -16.38
N GLU A 55 2.42 4.92 -17.04
CA GLU A 55 2.32 5.22 -18.49
C GLU A 55 2.78 6.64 -18.79
N ILE A 56 2.35 7.63 -17.99
CA ILE A 56 2.81 9.01 -18.09
C ILE A 56 4.33 9.06 -17.92
N TYR A 57 4.86 8.44 -16.87
CA TYR A 57 6.30 8.40 -16.62
C TYR A 57 7.08 7.83 -17.81
N SER A 58 6.64 6.69 -18.35
CA SER A 58 7.27 6.06 -19.52
C SER A 58 7.20 6.91 -20.78
N GLY A 59 6.18 7.77 -20.91
CA GLY A 59 6.08 8.73 -22.02
C GLY A 59 7.13 9.83 -21.98
N TYR A 60 7.62 10.22 -20.80
CA TYR A 60 8.60 11.30 -20.63
C TYR A 60 10.03 10.81 -20.38
N PHE A 61 10.21 9.64 -19.77
CA PHE A 61 11.51 9.12 -19.35
C PHE A 61 11.86 7.84 -20.11
N SER A 62 12.85 7.91 -21.00
CA SER A 62 13.29 6.81 -21.88
C SER A 62 14.06 5.68 -21.18
N SER A 63 14.23 5.75 -19.86
CA SER A 63 14.98 4.78 -19.04
C SER A 63 14.13 3.53 -18.75
N ASN A 64 13.92 2.71 -19.78
CA ASN A 64 13.11 1.48 -19.74
C ASN A 64 13.73 0.28 -18.98
N LYS A 65 14.69 0.50 -18.08
CA LYS A 65 15.17 -0.61 -17.24
C LYS A 65 14.21 -0.76 -16.05
N PRO A 66 13.73 -1.98 -15.74
CA PRO A 66 12.96 -2.20 -14.52
C PRO A 66 13.92 -2.09 -13.33
N VAL A 67 14.15 -0.86 -12.85
CA VAL A 67 15.00 -0.59 -11.67
C VAL A 67 14.19 -0.72 -10.37
N GLY A 68 12.88 -0.98 -10.46
CA GLY A 68 11.98 -1.12 -9.32
C GLY A 68 11.94 -2.51 -8.69
N HIS A 69 11.52 -2.56 -7.44
CA HIS A 69 11.25 -3.81 -6.71
C HIS A 69 10.12 -4.61 -7.40
N PRO A 70 10.22 -5.95 -7.52
CA PRO A 70 9.26 -6.76 -8.29
C PRO A 70 7.81 -6.72 -7.78
N PHE A 71 7.61 -6.27 -6.54
CA PHE A 71 6.27 -6.10 -5.93
C PHE A 71 5.81 -4.63 -5.87
N SER A 72 6.50 -3.70 -6.52
CA SER A 72 6.08 -2.30 -6.62
C SER A 72 4.98 -2.13 -7.68
N PHE A 73 3.93 -1.36 -7.36
CA PHE A 73 2.95 -0.90 -8.35
C PHE A 73 3.44 0.32 -9.14
N TYR A 74 4.52 0.96 -8.70
CA TYR A 74 5.13 2.12 -9.36
C TYR A 74 6.43 1.74 -10.06
N ARG A 75 6.72 2.42 -11.17
CA ARG A 75 7.92 2.25 -11.99
C ARG A 75 8.72 3.53 -12.12
#